data_AF-A0A6A7Z7I4-F1
#
_entry.id   AF-A0A6A7Z7I4-F1
#
_cell.length_a   1.000
_cell.length_b   1.000
_cell.length_c   1.000
_cell.angle_alpha   90.00
_cell.angle_beta   90.00
_cell.angle_gamma   90.00
#
_symmetry.space_group_name_H-M   'P 1'
#
loop_
_entity.id
_entity.type
_entity.pdbx_description
1 polymer ?
#
loop_
_entity_poly.entity_id
_entity_poly.type
_entity_poly.pdbx_seq_one_letter_code
_entity_poly.pdbx_strand_id
1 'polypeptide(L)'
;MSKIVPDPPLNSLNTTAHSCTSLFGINSGIGARDALTQVSLLLKGAELNADDIGSHLSGFEAEQLWRITHSVELARGVVDALLADQPPA
;
A
#
# COMPACT_ATOMS: atom_id res chain seq x y z
N MET A 1 -7.83 41.16 -28.08
CA MET A 1 -8.35 40.86 -26.73
C MET A 1 -7.21 40.29 -25.92
N SER A 2 -6.65 41.08 -25.00
CA SER A 2 -5.59 40.62 -24.09
C SER A 2 -6.19 39.63 -23.11
N LYS A 3 -5.59 38.43 -22.98
CA LYS A 3 -6.02 37.43 -21.99
C LYS A 3 -6.00 38.09 -20.60
N ILE A 4 -7.16 38.14 -19.95
CA ILE A 4 -7.37 38.80 -18.64
C ILE A 4 -6.79 37.96 -17.48
N VAL A 5 -6.54 36.67 -17.71
CA VAL A 5 -6.03 35.73 -16.71
C VAL A 5 -4.76 35.07 -17.24
N PRO A 6 -3.63 35.17 -16.52
CA PRO A 6 -2.44 34.37 -16.80
C PRO A 6 -2.77 32.89 -16.59
N ASP A 7 -2.43 32.03 -17.57
CA ASP A 7 -2.60 30.59 -17.41
C ASP A 7 -1.82 30.13 -16.14
N PRO A 8 -2.42 29.28 -15.28
CA PRO A 8 -1.79 28.88 -14.02
C PRO A 8 -0.45 28.19 -14.31
N PRO A 9 0.60 28.43 -13.49
CA PRO A 9 1.91 27.86 -13.73
C PRO A 9 1.87 26.34 -13.52
N LEU A 10 1.73 25.58 -14.61
CA LEU A 10 1.83 24.12 -14.60
C LEU A 10 3.22 23.62 -14.13
N ASN A 11 4.21 24.53 -14.08
CA ASN A 11 5.56 24.26 -13.58
C ASN A 11 5.67 24.19 -12.05
N SER A 12 4.61 24.50 -11.29
CA SER A 12 4.63 24.44 -9.82
C SER A 12 4.18 23.09 -9.24
N LEU A 13 3.83 22.13 -10.10
CA LEU A 13 3.58 20.73 -9.71
C LEU A 13 4.89 19.95 -9.79
N ASN A 14 5.85 20.33 -8.95
CA ASN A 14 7.02 19.51 -8.63
C ASN A 14 6.60 18.33 -7.75
N THR A 15 5.71 17.48 -8.27
CA THR A 15 5.52 16.12 -7.79
C THR A 15 6.66 15.29 -8.38
N THR A 16 7.85 15.45 -7.82
CA THR A 16 8.85 14.40 -7.95
C THR A 16 8.29 13.19 -7.21
N ALA A 17 8.10 12.09 -7.93
CA ALA A 17 7.93 10.78 -7.30
C ALA A 17 9.02 10.69 -6.24
N HIS A 18 8.62 10.50 -4.98
CA HIS A 18 9.58 10.37 -3.91
C HIS A 18 10.46 9.21 -4.31
N SER A 19 11.75 9.47 -4.59
CA SER A 19 12.71 8.41 -4.84
C SER A 19 12.60 7.55 -3.59
N CYS A 20 11.99 6.38 -3.73
CA CYS A 20 11.51 5.57 -2.62
C CYS A 20 12.71 5.33 -1.71
N THR A 21 12.88 6.16 -0.69
CA THR A 21 13.82 5.93 0.37
C THR A 21 13.23 4.70 1.02
N SER A 22 13.84 3.55 0.78
CA SER A 22 13.46 2.31 1.41
C SER A 22 13.60 2.55 2.91
N LEU A 23 12.49 2.97 3.55
CA LEU A 23 12.43 3.28 4.99
C LEU A 23 12.75 2.03 5.81
N PHE A 24 12.58 0.87 5.20
CA PHE A 24 12.86 -0.45 5.74
C PHE A 24 13.73 -1.22 4.75
N GLY A 25 15.02 -1.35 5.05
CA GLY A 25 15.93 -2.22 4.30
C GLY A 25 15.74 -3.68 4.72
N ILE A 26 15.62 -4.59 3.74
CA ILE A 26 15.59 -6.03 4.03
C ILE A 26 17.00 -6.48 4.39
N ASN A 27 17.16 -7.12 5.55
CA ASN A 27 18.45 -7.69 5.95
C ASN A 27 18.82 -8.83 4.97
N SER A 28 20.00 -8.73 4.35
CA SER A 28 20.54 -9.78 3.47
C SER A 28 20.91 -11.01 4.30
N GLY A 29 19.99 -11.95 4.40
CA GLY A 29 20.12 -13.13 5.27
C GLY A 29 18.78 -13.72 5.71
N ILE A 30 17.68 -12.98 5.55
CA ILE A 30 16.33 -13.51 5.80
C ILE A 30 15.92 -14.40 4.62
N GLY A 31 15.52 -15.64 4.93
CA GLY A 31 15.00 -16.57 3.93
C GLY A 31 13.70 -16.07 3.31
N ALA A 32 13.45 -16.42 2.05
CA ALA A 32 12.25 -15.97 1.33
C ALA A 32 10.95 -16.33 2.07
N ARG A 33 10.89 -17.53 2.67
CA ARG A 33 9.73 -17.98 3.47
C ARG A 33 9.50 -17.10 4.70
N ASP A 34 10.56 -16.77 5.44
CA ASP A 34 10.45 -15.93 6.65
C ASP A 34 10.06 -14.50 6.27
N ALA A 35 10.64 -13.98 5.19
CA ALA A 35 10.28 -12.67 4.65
C ALA A 35 8.81 -12.62 4.22
N LEU A 36 8.34 -13.61 3.45
CA LEU A 36 6.94 -13.71 3.03
C LEU A 36 5.99 -13.87 4.23
N THR A 37 6.39 -14.62 5.25
CA THR A 37 5.62 -14.77 6.50
C THR A 37 5.45 -13.43 7.20
N GLN A 38 6.53 -12.64 7.31
CA GLN A 38 6.48 -11.28 7.88
C GLN A 38 5.60 -10.34 7.04
N VAL A 39 5.71 -10.41 5.71
CA VAL A 39 4.86 -9.61 4.81
C VAL A 39 3.39 -9.96 4.97
N SER A 40 3.03 -11.25 5.06
CA SER A 40 1.65 -11.68 5.30
C SER A 40 1.10 -11.11 6.63
N LEU A 41 1.90 -11.16 7.70
CA LEU A 41 1.54 -10.57 9.00
C LEU A 41 1.34 -9.04 8.92
N LEU A 42 2.21 -8.33 8.21
CA LEU A 42 2.10 -6.88 8.02
C LEU A 42 0.83 -6.52 7.23
N LEU A 43 0.55 -7.25 6.14
CA LEU A 43 -0.67 -7.06 5.35
C LEU A 43 -1.92 -7.36 6.18
N LYS A 44 -1.88 -8.39 7.03
CA LYS A 44 -2.99 -8.68 7.95
C LYS A 44 -3.21 -7.56 8.97
N GLY A 45 -2.12 -6.98 9.50
CA GLY A 45 -2.20 -5.81 10.36
C GLY A 45 -2.81 -4.60 9.63
N ALA A 46 -2.45 -4.39 8.36
CA ALA A 46 -3.02 -3.32 7.55
C ALA A 46 -4.53 -3.52 7.30
N GLU A 47 -5.00 -4.75 7.04
CA GLU A 47 -6.44 -5.07 6.96
C GLU A 47 -7.16 -4.71 8.25
N LEU A 48 -6.65 -5.18 9.40
CA LEU A 48 -7.29 -4.93 10.71
C LEU A 48 -7.35 -3.43 11.05
N ASN A 49 -6.29 -2.69 10.75
CA ASN A 49 -6.27 -1.24 10.96
C ASN A 49 -7.26 -0.53 10.01
N ALA A 50 -7.37 -0.98 8.76
CA ALA A 50 -8.31 -0.41 7.80
C ALA A 50 -9.77 -0.70 8.20
N ASP A 51 -10.07 -1.88 8.75
CA ASP A 51 -11.39 -2.21 9.30
C ASP A 51 -11.76 -1.30 10.47
N ASP A 52 -10.83 -1.09 11.41
CA ASP A 52 -11.03 -0.20 12.58
C ASP A 52 -11.27 1.24 12.12
N ILE A 53 -10.41 1.78 11.26
CA ILE A 53 -10.58 3.12 10.66
C ILE A 53 -11.91 3.20 9.90
N GLY A 54 -12.23 2.20 9.08
CA GLY A 54 -13.44 2.13 8.28
C GLY A 54 -14.72 2.15 9.12
N SER A 55 -14.68 1.59 10.34
CA SER A 55 -15.80 1.63 11.28
C SER A 55 -16.18 3.05 11.74
N HIS A 56 -15.26 4.01 11.58
CA HIS A 56 -15.44 5.41 11.94
C HIS A 56 -15.69 6.34 10.74
N LEU A 57 -15.60 5.81 9.51
CA LEU A 57 -15.81 6.57 8.28
C LEU A 57 -17.22 6.37 7.72
N SER A 58 -17.65 7.31 6.86
CA SER A 58 -18.90 7.18 6.09
C SER A 58 -18.78 7.85 4.72
N GLY A 59 -19.69 7.50 3.81
CA GLY A 59 -19.74 8.07 2.47
C GLY A 59 -18.49 7.75 1.64
N PHE A 60 -18.02 8.74 0.88
CA PHE A 60 -16.95 8.56 -0.11
C PHE A 60 -15.61 8.11 0.51
N GLU A 61 -15.26 8.57 1.70
CA GLU A 61 -14.00 8.20 2.36
C GLU A 61 -13.99 6.73 2.77
N ALA A 62 -15.13 6.21 3.24
CA ALA A 62 -15.29 4.79 3.55
C ALA A 62 -15.19 3.93 2.28
N GLU A 63 -15.83 4.35 1.18
CA GLU A 63 -15.71 3.66 -0.11
C GLU A 63 -14.27 3.68 -0.64
N GLN A 64 -13.57 4.79 -0.49
CA GLN A 64 -12.18 4.92 -0.92
C GLN A 64 -11.26 4.01 -0.10
N LEU A 65 -11.45 3.95 1.22
CA LEU A 65 -10.71 3.03 2.09
C LEU A 65 -11.00 1.58 1.72
N TRP A 66 -12.26 1.22 1.52
CA TRP A 66 -12.68 -0.13 1.13
C TRP A 66 -11.96 -0.63 -0.13
N ARG A 67 -11.82 0.22 -1.16
CA ARG A 67 -11.09 -0.11 -2.40
C ARG A 67 -9.60 -0.41 -2.16
N ILE A 68 -8.98 0.31 -1.21
CA ILE A 68 -7.59 0.08 -0.83
C ILE A 68 -7.48 -1.22 -0.02
N THR A 69 -8.36 -1.42 0.96
CA THR A 69 -8.40 -2.63 1.79
C THR A 69 -8.48 -3.89 0.92
N HIS A 70 -9.35 -3.89 -0.10
CA HIS A 70 -9.46 -5.05 -0.99
C HIS A 70 -8.17 -5.35 -1.79
N SER A 71 -7.41 -4.31 -2.15
CA SER A 71 -6.11 -4.50 -2.81
C SER A 71 -5.07 -5.11 -1.85
N VAL A 72 -5.13 -4.75 -0.56
CA VAL A 72 -4.29 -5.31 0.50
C VAL A 72 -4.66 -6.77 0.77
N GLU A 73 -5.96 -7.09 0.87
CA GLU A 73 -6.45 -8.46 1.03
C GLU A 73 -5.99 -9.36 -0.11
N LEU A 74 -6.08 -8.89 -1.35
CA LEU A 74 -5.59 -9.61 -2.52
C LEU A 74 -4.08 -9.84 -2.44
N ALA A 75 -3.31 -8.82 -2.07
CA ALA A 75 -1.86 -8.95 -1.89
C ALA A 75 -1.52 -9.99 -0.82
N ARG A 76 -2.25 -10.02 0.30
CA ARG A 76 -2.05 -11.03 1.34
C ARG A 76 -2.38 -12.42 0.82
N GLY A 77 -3.49 -12.58 0.10
CA GLY A 77 -3.89 -13.85 -0.51
C GLY A 77 -2.83 -14.41 -1.45
N VAL A 78 -2.18 -13.56 -2.26
CA VAL A 78 -1.06 -13.98 -3.12
C VAL A 78 0.15 -14.42 -2.30
N VAL A 79 0.52 -13.68 -1.26
CA VAL A 79 1.64 -14.05 -0.37
C VAL A 79 1.36 -15.37 0.35
N ASP A 80 0.14 -15.56 0.87
CA ASP A 80 -0.27 -16.78 1.55
C ASP A 80 -0.25 -18.00 0.61
N ALA A 81 -0.65 -17.82 -0.66
CA ALA A 81 -0.54 -18.85 -1.68
C ALA A 81 0.93 -19.26 -1.95
N LEU A 82 1.85 -18.28 -2.03
CA LEU A 82 3.28 -18.56 -2.19
C LEU A 82 3.86 -19.30 -0.97
N LEU A 83 3.42 -18.98 0.24
CA LEU A 83 3.83 -19.66 1.47
C LEU A 83 3.32 -21.10 1.56
N ALA A 84 2.13 -21.37 1.01
CA ALA A 84 1.53 -22.70 0.97
C ALA A 84 2.20 -23.62 -0.07
N ASP A 85 2.70 -23.06 -1.18
CA ASP A 85 3.38 -23.80 -2.25
C ASP A 85 4.84 -24.18 -1.89
N GLN A 86 5.41 -23.57 -0.85
CA GLN A 86 6.75 -23.94 -0.37
C GLN A 86 6.71 -25.15 0.57
N PRO A 87 7.49 -26.22 0.30
CA PRO A 87 7.60 -27.36 1.21
C PRO A 87 8.21 -26.93 2.57
N PRO A 88 7.83 -27.58 3.68
CA PRO A 88 8.43 -27.31 4.98
C PRO A 88 9.94 -27.59 4.93
N ALA A 89 10.73 -26.65 5.45
CA ALA A 89 12.19 -26.75 5.55
C ALA A 89 12.63 -27.86 6.51
#